data_AF-A0A8S3Q656-F1
#
_entry.id   AF-A0A8S3Q656-F1
#
_cell.length_a   1.000
_cell.length_b   1.000
_cell.length_c   1.000
_cell.angle_alpha   90.00
_cell.angle_beta   90.00
_cell.angle_gamma   90.00
#
_symmetry.space_group_name_H-M   'P 1'
#
loop_
_entity.id
_entity.type
_entity.pdbx_description
1 polymer ?
#
loop_
_entity_poly.entity_id
_entity_poly.type
_entity_poly.pdbx_seq_one_letter_code
_entity_poly.pdbx_strand_id
1 'polypeptide(L)'
;MTTGQLKERVLNSRDEIRSLKRKMDSLKEQLSEYCDKLGVKLDIEISESFVSIMKENSDIALSKFKENSPQYILWKQQLEAATKSNLKQMRWHPTLLRWCIALHAKSPSAYRMLKKSNVLTLPHENTLRIIQSLRVHKVAGILTALVCDGATPNRKFYRIHGQNQDLCYFTNNEYGDEINLYFICDAPHLMKTTRNNFENSGWNNKTRNLMLNGKPIKWSQIVTLVEGYSWNGLRLLPRISYEHLHLTPTLRMRVKLAVQWLEEDFLKFLTKWEQEGENQADLSKKEKKQLCLSRETLEGLENNR
;
A
#
# COMPACT_ATOMS: atom_id res chain seq x y z
N MET A 1 6.80 -4.53 26.41
CA MET A 1 7.82 -5.56 26.21
C MET A 1 9.07 -5.15 26.95
N THR A 2 9.52 -5.95 27.91
CA THR A 2 10.76 -5.70 28.65
C THR A 2 11.99 -5.98 27.77
N THR A 3 13.15 -5.43 28.13
CA THR A 3 14.43 -5.65 27.43
C THR A 3 14.79 -7.13 27.33
N GLY A 4 14.39 -7.95 28.32
CA GLY A 4 14.54 -9.41 28.29
C GLY A 4 13.69 -10.06 27.19
N GLN A 5 12.40 -9.70 27.10
CA GLN A 5 11.48 -10.23 26.08
C GLN A 5 11.92 -9.87 24.65
N LEU A 6 12.54 -8.69 24.46
CA LEU A 6 13.09 -8.30 23.16
C LEU A 6 14.33 -9.12 22.78
N LYS A 7 15.23 -9.39 23.72
CA LYS A 7 16.41 -10.24 23.48
C LYS A 7 16.02 -11.67 23.09
N GLU A 8 15.05 -12.23 23.81
CA GLU A 8 14.52 -13.57 23.55
C GLU A 8 13.86 -13.66 22.17
N ARG A 9 13.04 -12.67 21.79
CA ARG A 9 12.42 -12.63 20.45
C ARG A 9 13.44 -12.51 19.32
N VAL A 10 14.52 -11.74 19.53
CA VAL A 10 15.63 -11.63 18.56
C VAL A 10 16.39 -12.94 18.42
N LEU A 11 16.63 -13.66 19.53
CA LEU A 11 17.22 -15.00 19.51
C LEU A 11 16.34 -15.99 18.75
N ASN A 12 15.05 -16.07 19.08
CA ASN A 12 14.10 -16.95 18.41
C ASN A 12 14.01 -16.64 16.91
N SER A 13 13.97 -15.36 16.52
CA SER A 13 13.96 -14.96 15.11
C SER A 13 15.25 -15.35 14.38
N ARG A 14 16.41 -15.27 15.05
CA ARG A 14 17.71 -15.70 14.47
C ARG A 14 17.77 -17.20 14.26
N ASP A 15 17.26 -17.98 15.21
CA ASP A 15 17.22 -19.43 15.10
C ASP A 15 16.22 -19.89 14.03
N GLU A 16 15.08 -19.20 13.90
CA GLU A 16 14.12 -19.41 12.81
C GLU A 16 14.74 -19.09 11.45
N ILE A 17 15.47 -17.98 11.31
CA ILE A 17 16.23 -17.66 10.08
C ILE A 17 17.25 -18.75 9.77
N ARG A 18 17.97 -19.26 10.77
CA ARG A 18 18.96 -20.33 10.58
C ARG A 18 18.31 -21.63 10.13
N SER A 19 17.17 -21.98 10.73
CA SER A 19 16.36 -23.14 10.36
C SER A 19 15.82 -23.03 8.92
N LEU A 20 15.25 -21.87 8.57
CA LEU A 20 14.75 -21.60 7.22
C LEU A 20 15.85 -21.65 6.17
N LYS A 21 17.05 -21.14 6.47
CA LYS A 21 18.22 -21.25 5.57
C LYS A 21 18.59 -22.70 5.31
N ARG A 22 18.71 -23.53 6.36
CA ARG A 22 19.00 -24.96 6.22
C ARG A 22 17.96 -25.69 5.38
N LYS A 23 16.67 -25.39 5.60
CA LYS A 23 15.57 -25.94 4.77
C LYS A 23 15.69 -25.50 3.31
N MET A 24 16.02 -24.24 3.05
CA MET A 24 16.21 -23.72 1.71
C MET A 24 17.38 -24.39 0.98
N ASP A 25 18.49 -24.62 1.68
CA ASP A 25 19.66 -25.27 1.09
C ASP A 25 19.38 -26.75 0.79
N SER A 26 18.72 -27.46 1.71
CA SER A 26 18.27 -28.84 1.48
C SER A 26 17.28 -28.94 0.31
N LEU A 27 16.33 -28.01 0.19
CA LEU A 27 15.40 -27.98 -0.94
C LEU A 27 16.12 -27.71 -2.27
N LYS A 28 17.15 -26.87 -2.30
CA LYS A 28 17.95 -26.64 -3.50
C LYS A 28 18.71 -27.89 -3.92
N GLU A 29 19.28 -28.60 -2.96
CA GLU A 29 20.02 -29.85 -3.21
C GLU A 29 19.08 -30.94 -3.75
N GLN A 30 17.90 -31.09 -3.14
CA GLN A 30 16.84 -31.96 -3.67
C GLN A 30 16.41 -31.55 -5.07
N LEU A 31 16.25 -30.25 -5.34
CA LEU A 31 15.87 -29.77 -6.67
C LEU A 31 16.96 -30.08 -7.71
N SER A 32 18.24 -29.95 -7.35
CA SER A 32 19.36 -30.32 -8.21
C SER A 32 19.35 -31.81 -8.49
N GLU A 33 19.17 -32.64 -7.47
CA GLU A 33 19.11 -34.10 -7.61
C GLU A 33 17.90 -34.53 -8.47
N TYR A 34 16.75 -33.89 -8.31
CA TYR A 34 15.59 -34.10 -9.19
C TYR A 34 15.85 -33.66 -10.62
N CYS A 35 16.53 -32.52 -10.84
CA CYS A 35 16.95 -32.07 -12.15
C CYS A 35 17.94 -33.03 -12.81
N ASP A 36 18.84 -33.65 -12.06
CA ASP A 36 19.81 -34.61 -12.61
C ASP A 36 19.17 -35.99 -12.89
N LYS A 37 18.18 -36.40 -12.09
CA LYS A 37 17.47 -37.68 -12.27
C LYS A 37 16.39 -37.65 -13.35
N LEU A 38 15.63 -36.55 -13.44
CA LEU A 38 14.48 -36.41 -14.34
C LEU A 38 14.72 -35.43 -15.48
N GLY A 39 15.72 -34.55 -15.35
CA GLY A 39 16.01 -33.56 -16.37
C GLY A 39 16.75 -34.19 -17.54
N VAL A 40 16.14 -34.08 -18.73
CA VAL A 40 16.87 -34.31 -19.97
C VAL A 40 17.63 -33.03 -20.29
N LYS A 41 18.96 -33.13 -20.42
CA LYS A 41 19.78 -32.01 -20.86
C LYS A 41 19.44 -31.73 -22.32
N LEU A 42 18.97 -30.52 -22.62
CA LEU A 42 18.77 -30.06 -24.00
C LEU A 42 20.14 -30.01 -24.68
N ASP A 43 20.44 -31.01 -25.50
CA ASP A 43 21.60 -31.03 -26.39
C ASP A 43 21.29 -30.32 -27.73
N ILE A 44 22.33 -30.11 -28.52
CA ILE A 44 22.22 -29.42 -29.82
C ILE A 44 21.32 -30.22 -30.78
N GLU A 45 21.36 -31.56 -30.71
CA GLU A 45 20.56 -32.45 -31.56
C GLU A 45 19.05 -32.37 -31.25
N ILE A 46 18.65 -32.36 -29.98
CA ILE A 46 17.25 -32.16 -29.57
C ILE A 46 16.77 -30.75 -29.98
N SER A 47 17.64 -29.74 -29.88
CA SER A 47 17.31 -28.38 -30.34
C SER A 47 17.11 -28.32 -31.86
N GLU A 48 17.94 -29.00 -32.65
CA GLU A 48 17.80 -29.11 -34.11
C GLU A 48 16.55 -29.91 -34.51
N SER A 49 16.23 -30.97 -33.76
CA SER A 49 14.98 -31.72 -33.87
C SER A 49 13.76 -30.84 -33.61
N PHE A 50 13.80 -30.00 -32.58
CA PHE A 50 12.70 -29.08 -32.26
C PHE A 50 12.48 -28.00 -33.33
N VAL A 51 13.56 -27.48 -33.92
CA VAL A 51 13.49 -26.55 -35.07
C VAL A 51 12.87 -27.24 -36.28
N SER A 52 13.24 -28.49 -36.54
CA SER A 52 12.72 -29.29 -37.66
C SER A 52 11.21 -29.55 -37.48
N ILE A 53 10.81 -29.98 -36.28
CA ILE A 53 9.39 -30.17 -35.90
C ILE A 53 8.60 -28.87 -36.05
N MET A 54 9.14 -27.73 -35.61
CA MET A 54 8.48 -26.43 -35.75
C MET A 54 8.29 -26.02 -37.21
N LYS A 55 9.25 -26.34 -38.09
CA LYS A 55 9.14 -26.08 -39.54
C LYS A 55 8.08 -26.97 -40.18
N GLU A 56 8.15 -28.28 -39.94
CA GLU A 56 7.24 -29.27 -40.51
C GLU A 56 5.78 -29.04 -40.12
N ASN A 57 5.54 -28.63 -38.87
CA ASN A 57 4.20 -28.40 -38.35
C ASN A 57 3.74 -26.93 -38.45
N SER A 58 4.53 -26.05 -39.07
CA SER A 58 4.23 -24.62 -39.14
C SER A 58 2.90 -24.35 -39.85
N ASP A 59 2.70 -24.94 -41.03
CA ASP A 59 1.50 -24.67 -41.84
C ASP A 59 0.23 -25.22 -41.18
N ILE A 60 0.34 -26.39 -40.54
CA ILE A 60 -0.74 -26.99 -39.75
C ILE A 60 -1.08 -26.11 -38.53
N ALA A 61 -0.07 -25.63 -37.79
CA ALA A 61 -0.28 -24.77 -36.63
C ALA A 61 -0.89 -23.42 -37.04
N LEU A 62 -0.39 -22.78 -38.10
CA LEU A 62 -0.87 -21.50 -38.59
C LEU A 62 -2.30 -21.59 -39.16
N SER A 63 -2.68 -22.71 -39.79
CA SER A 63 -4.06 -22.93 -40.28
C SER A 63 -5.09 -23.09 -39.15
N LYS A 64 -4.66 -23.56 -37.97
CA LYS A 64 -5.52 -23.73 -36.78
C LYS A 64 -5.73 -22.42 -36.01
N PHE A 65 -4.80 -21.48 -36.11
CA PHE A 65 -4.90 -20.20 -35.42
C PHE A 65 -5.54 -19.14 -36.33
N LYS A 66 -6.44 -18.34 -35.76
CA LYS A 66 -6.97 -17.17 -36.47
C LYS A 66 -5.82 -16.21 -36.79
N GLU A 67 -5.80 -15.70 -38.02
CA GLU A 67 -4.81 -14.73 -38.48
C GLU A 67 -4.77 -13.52 -37.52
N ASN A 68 -3.56 -13.06 -37.19
CA ASN A 68 -3.29 -11.99 -36.23
C ASN A 68 -3.73 -12.24 -34.77
N SER A 69 -4.13 -13.46 -34.40
CA SER A 69 -4.32 -13.82 -32.99
C SER A 69 -2.99 -13.78 -32.21
N PRO A 70 -3.02 -13.61 -30.87
CA PRO A 70 -1.82 -13.67 -30.04
C PRO A 70 -1.04 -14.98 -30.19
N GLN A 71 -1.76 -16.10 -30.35
CA GLN A 71 -1.19 -17.44 -30.56
C GLN A 71 -0.47 -17.51 -31.90
N TYR A 72 -1.11 -17.02 -32.97
CA TYR A 72 -0.52 -16.93 -34.31
C TYR A 72 0.77 -16.09 -34.31
N ILE A 73 0.73 -14.90 -33.69
CA ILE A 73 1.88 -14.00 -33.60
C ILE A 73 3.01 -14.63 -32.79
N LEU A 74 2.70 -15.26 -31.66
CA LEU A 74 3.68 -15.94 -30.82
C LEU A 74 4.36 -17.06 -31.61
N TRP A 75 3.58 -17.95 -32.24
CA TRP A 75 4.11 -19.08 -33.01
C TRP A 75 5.03 -18.62 -34.14
N LYS A 76 4.58 -17.66 -34.96
CA LYS A 76 5.37 -17.09 -36.05
C LYS A 76 6.69 -16.47 -35.57
N GLN A 77 6.66 -15.76 -34.46
CA GLN A 77 7.86 -15.13 -33.87
C GLN A 77 8.81 -16.15 -33.25
N GLN A 78 8.31 -17.25 -32.68
CA GLN A 78 9.15 -18.35 -32.22
C GLN A 78 9.86 -19.04 -33.39
N LEU A 79 9.14 -19.33 -34.49
CA LEU A 79 9.73 -19.93 -35.68
C LEU A 79 10.80 -19.03 -36.32
N GLU A 80 10.53 -17.73 -36.44
CA GLU A 80 11.51 -16.75 -36.96
C GLU A 80 12.73 -16.64 -36.05
N ALA A 81 12.55 -16.68 -34.72
CA ALA A 81 13.67 -16.65 -33.79
C ALA A 81 14.50 -17.95 -33.83
N ALA A 82 13.85 -19.10 -34.01
CA ALA A 82 14.47 -20.42 -34.09
C ALA A 82 15.26 -20.64 -35.40
N THR A 83 14.85 -19.98 -36.50
CA THR A 83 15.51 -20.09 -37.81
C THR A 83 16.67 -19.13 -38.01
N LYS A 84 16.78 -18.09 -37.18
CA LYS A 84 17.87 -17.11 -37.27
C LYS A 84 19.13 -17.61 -36.60
N SER A 85 20.26 -17.43 -37.28
CA SER A 85 21.59 -17.72 -36.73
C SER A 85 21.99 -16.80 -35.56
N ASN A 86 21.41 -15.59 -35.49
CA ASN A 86 21.69 -14.64 -34.42
C ASN A 86 20.43 -13.94 -33.90
N LEU A 87 20.09 -14.19 -32.63
CA LEU A 87 18.95 -13.60 -31.94
C LEU A 87 19.01 -12.07 -31.81
N LYS A 88 20.20 -11.45 -31.92
CA LYS A 88 20.34 -9.98 -31.94
C LYS A 88 19.69 -9.34 -33.17
N GLN A 89 19.50 -10.10 -34.25
CA GLN A 89 18.83 -9.65 -35.49
C GLN A 89 17.30 -9.84 -35.44
N MET A 90 16.77 -10.32 -34.31
CA MET A 90 15.34 -10.53 -34.14
C MET A 90 14.60 -9.21 -33.98
N ARG A 91 13.60 -8.97 -34.83
CA ARG A 91 12.67 -7.84 -34.71
C ARG A 91 11.34 -8.34 -34.15
N TRP A 92 11.15 -8.11 -32.86
CA TRP A 92 9.97 -8.60 -32.17
C TRP A 92 8.71 -7.83 -32.52
N HIS A 93 7.60 -8.55 -32.76
CA HIS A 93 6.31 -7.92 -33.01
C HIS A 93 5.83 -7.08 -31.80
N PRO A 94 5.23 -5.88 -32.00
CA PRO A 94 4.81 -4.99 -30.90
C PRO A 94 3.86 -5.63 -29.87
N THR A 95 2.96 -6.51 -30.31
CA THR A 95 2.04 -7.25 -29.41
C THR A 95 2.79 -8.19 -28.48
N LEU A 96 3.80 -8.89 -29.00
CA LEU A 96 4.61 -9.81 -28.23
C LEU A 96 5.49 -9.04 -27.23
N LEU A 97 6.06 -7.90 -27.64
CA LEU A 97 6.79 -7.01 -26.74
C LEU A 97 5.92 -6.48 -25.59
N ARG A 98 4.66 -6.09 -25.87
CA ARG A 98 3.70 -5.69 -24.83
C ARG A 98 3.41 -6.84 -23.85
N TRP A 99 3.24 -8.05 -24.36
CA TRP A 99 3.02 -9.24 -23.53
C TRP A 99 4.25 -9.56 -22.66
N CYS A 100 5.47 -9.53 -23.22
CA CYS A 100 6.71 -9.72 -22.47
C CYS A 100 6.90 -8.64 -21.39
N ILE A 101 6.57 -7.38 -21.68
CA ILE A 101 6.56 -6.30 -20.68
C ILE A 101 5.57 -6.59 -19.56
N ALA A 102 4.35 -7.00 -19.88
CA ALA A 102 3.33 -7.32 -18.88
C ALA A 102 3.75 -8.51 -18.00
N LEU A 103 4.30 -9.56 -18.60
CA LEU A 103 4.82 -10.73 -17.91
C LEU A 103 5.98 -10.37 -16.96
N HIS A 104 6.95 -9.59 -17.44
CA HIS A 104 8.06 -9.09 -16.64
C HIS A 104 7.59 -8.16 -15.51
N ALA A 105 6.59 -7.31 -15.76
CA ALA A 105 6.02 -6.42 -14.73
C ALA A 105 5.29 -7.21 -13.62
N LYS A 106 4.64 -8.33 -13.98
CA LYS A 106 4.02 -9.23 -12.99
C LYS A 106 5.05 -10.05 -12.21
N SER A 107 6.06 -10.60 -12.87
CA SER A 107 7.10 -11.37 -12.23
C SER A 107 8.40 -11.41 -13.05
N PRO A 108 9.41 -10.61 -12.68
CA PRO A 108 10.73 -10.64 -13.34
C PRO A 108 11.43 -12.00 -13.20
N SER A 109 11.20 -12.71 -12.09
CA SER A 109 11.79 -14.03 -11.86
C SER A 109 11.18 -15.08 -12.79
N ALA A 110 9.86 -15.09 -12.96
CA ALA A 110 9.18 -16.00 -13.88
C ALA A 110 9.61 -15.73 -15.34
N TYR A 111 9.75 -14.46 -15.73
CA TYR A 111 10.26 -14.09 -17.04
C TYR A 111 11.68 -14.63 -17.29
N ARG A 112 12.58 -14.46 -16.32
CA ARG A 112 13.96 -15.00 -16.40
C ARG A 112 13.97 -16.52 -16.48
N MET A 113 13.11 -17.19 -15.72
CA MET A 113 12.98 -18.64 -15.74
C MET A 113 12.56 -19.14 -17.13
N LEU A 114 11.48 -18.59 -17.69
CA LEU A 114 10.98 -18.95 -19.02
C LEU A 114 12.00 -18.71 -20.14
N LYS A 115 12.78 -17.63 -20.02
CA LYS A 115 13.84 -17.33 -20.97
C LYS A 115 15.03 -18.27 -20.82
N LYS A 116 15.44 -18.60 -19.59
CA LYS A 116 16.59 -19.50 -19.32
C LYS A 116 16.29 -20.95 -19.62
N SER A 117 15.04 -21.38 -19.49
CA SER A 117 14.64 -22.75 -19.80
C SER A 117 14.64 -23.05 -21.31
N ASN A 118 14.85 -22.04 -22.17
CA ASN A 118 14.78 -22.14 -23.63
C ASN A 118 13.45 -22.69 -24.18
N VAL A 119 12.41 -22.83 -23.33
CA VAL A 119 11.07 -23.24 -23.74
C VAL A 119 10.43 -22.21 -24.65
N LEU A 120 10.71 -20.92 -24.40
CA LEU A 120 10.35 -19.81 -25.28
C LEU A 120 11.57 -18.94 -25.54
N THR A 121 11.79 -18.63 -26.82
CA THR A 121 12.76 -17.61 -27.21
C THR A 121 12.13 -16.25 -26.96
N LEU A 122 12.66 -15.50 -25.99
CA LEU A 122 12.09 -14.22 -25.54
C LEU A 122 13.12 -13.07 -25.62
N PRO A 123 12.66 -11.82 -25.79
CA PRO A 123 13.53 -10.64 -25.78
C PRO A 123 14.40 -10.52 -24.52
N HIS A 124 15.52 -9.82 -24.63
CA HIS A 124 16.35 -9.50 -23.45
C HIS A 124 15.66 -8.45 -22.56
N GLU A 125 15.89 -8.49 -21.24
CA GLU A 125 15.31 -7.51 -20.30
C GLU A 125 15.67 -6.06 -20.67
N ASN A 126 16.93 -5.81 -21.08
CA ASN A 126 17.35 -4.50 -21.57
C ASN A 126 16.48 -4.00 -22.74
N THR A 127 16.07 -4.87 -23.66
CA THR A 127 15.15 -4.51 -24.74
C THR A 127 13.80 -4.06 -24.18
N LEU A 128 13.27 -4.77 -23.17
CA LEU A 128 12.03 -4.38 -22.51
C LEU A 128 12.16 -3.02 -21.81
N ARG A 129 13.27 -2.78 -21.11
CA ARG A 129 13.54 -1.50 -20.41
C ARG A 129 13.61 -0.32 -21.37
N ILE A 130 14.32 -0.47 -22.49
CA ILE A 130 14.41 0.57 -23.53
C ILE A 130 13.02 0.88 -24.11
N ILE A 131 12.22 -0.14 -24.40
CA ILE A 131 10.87 0.08 -24.94
C ILE A 131 9.95 0.74 -23.90
N GLN A 132 10.09 0.37 -22.63
CA GLN A 132 9.35 1.01 -21.53
C GLN A 132 9.75 2.49 -21.38
N SER A 133 11.05 2.82 -21.44
CA SER A 133 11.52 4.20 -21.33
C SER A 133 11.09 5.07 -22.51
N LEU A 134 10.99 4.49 -23.71
CA LEU A 134 10.51 5.19 -24.91
C LEU A 134 9.00 5.46 -24.89
N ARG A 135 8.24 4.79 -24.01
CA ARG A 135 6.77 4.89 -23.94
C ARG A 135 6.22 5.93 -22.97
N VAL A 136 7.08 6.78 -22.40
CA VAL A 136 6.68 7.79 -21.40
C VAL A 136 5.94 8.99 -22.02
N HIS A 137 5.56 8.96 -23.30
CA HIS A 137 4.99 10.13 -23.97
C HIS A 137 3.51 10.01 -24.34
N LYS A 138 2.79 11.03 -23.83
CA LYS A 138 1.40 11.41 -24.07
C LYS A 138 0.35 10.43 -23.52
N VAL A 139 0.08 10.57 -22.22
CA VAL A 139 -1.25 10.24 -21.71
C VAL A 139 -2.19 11.34 -22.22
N ALA A 140 -3.16 10.97 -23.04
CA ALA A 140 -4.23 11.87 -23.50
C ALA A 140 -5.25 12.07 -22.35
N GLY A 141 -4.81 12.74 -21.29
CA GLY A 141 -5.65 13.06 -20.13
C GLY A 141 -5.53 14.53 -19.79
N ILE A 142 -6.66 15.19 -19.56
CA ILE A 142 -6.70 16.55 -19.02
C ILE A 142 -6.48 16.44 -17.51
N LEU A 143 -5.43 17.09 -17.00
CA LEU A 143 -5.15 17.14 -15.58
C LEU A 143 -6.04 18.20 -14.92
N THR A 144 -6.98 17.76 -14.07
CA THR A 144 -7.93 18.64 -13.37
C THR A 144 -7.60 18.86 -11.90
N ALA A 145 -6.98 17.87 -11.24
CA ALA A 145 -6.65 17.96 -9.82
C ALA A 145 -5.34 17.23 -9.48
N LEU A 146 -4.64 17.75 -8.48
CA LEU A 146 -3.47 17.15 -7.86
C LEU A 146 -3.78 16.86 -6.39
N VAL A 147 -3.60 15.61 -5.98
CA VAL A 147 -3.68 15.19 -4.58
C VAL A 147 -2.27 15.01 -4.05
N CYS A 148 -1.89 15.77 -3.01
CA CYS A 148 -0.57 15.64 -2.37
C CYS A 148 -0.71 15.50 -0.85
N ASP A 149 0.31 14.90 -0.24
CA ASP A 149 0.41 14.84 1.21
C ASP A 149 0.80 16.20 1.82
N GLY A 150 0.81 16.28 3.15
CA GLY A 150 1.16 17.49 3.87
C GLY A 150 2.66 17.78 3.99
N ALA A 151 3.55 17.17 3.18
CA ALA A 151 4.99 17.38 3.32
C ALA A 151 5.42 18.83 3.01
N THR A 152 6.53 19.28 3.60
CA THR A 152 7.05 20.65 3.42
C THR A 152 7.22 21.06 1.95
N PRO A 153 7.75 20.21 1.03
CA PRO A 153 7.82 20.56 -0.38
C PRO A 153 6.46 20.81 -1.03
N ASN A 154 5.45 20.01 -0.71
CA ASN A 154 4.10 20.14 -1.26
C ASN A 154 3.40 21.41 -0.76
N ARG A 155 3.57 21.73 0.53
CA ARG A 155 3.08 23.01 1.08
C ARG A 155 3.77 24.22 0.43
N LYS A 156 5.08 24.13 0.16
CA LYS A 156 5.82 25.17 -0.56
C LYS A 156 5.31 25.31 -1.99
N PHE A 157 5.06 24.19 -2.67
CA PHE A 157 4.49 24.16 -4.01
C PHE A 157 3.14 24.90 -4.06
N TYR A 158 2.20 24.59 -3.15
CA TYR A 158 0.91 25.29 -3.08
C TYR A 158 1.07 26.80 -2.83
N ARG A 159 2.00 27.21 -1.94
CA ARG A 159 2.26 28.63 -1.66
C ARG A 159 2.81 29.40 -2.86
N ILE A 160 3.66 28.77 -3.69
CA ILE A 160 4.21 29.39 -4.91
C ILE A 160 3.06 29.69 -5.89
N HIS A 161 2.09 28.79 -6.02
CA HIS A 161 0.93 28.99 -6.89
C HIS A 161 -0.14 29.93 -6.31
N GLY A 162 -0.11 30.20 -5.00
CA GLY A 162 -1.14 30.95 -4.27
C GLY A 162 -1.12 32.47 -4.39
N GLN A 163 -0.28 33.07 -5.24
CA GLN A 163 -0.19 34.53 -5.43
C GLN A 163 -0.24 35.35 -4.11
N ASN A 164 0.57 34.98 -3.10
CA ASN A 164 0.64 35.60 -1.77
C ASN A 164 -0.63 35.50 -0.88
N GLN A 165 -1.62 34.67 -1.24
CA GLN A 165 -2.68 34.27 -0.31
C GLN A 165 -2.21 33.12 0.59
N ASP A 166 -2.70 33.09 1.83
CA ASP A 166 -2.33 32.04 2.80
C ASP A 166 -2.87 30.65 2.41
N LEU A 167 -3.90 30.59 1.57
CA LEU A 167 -4.55 29.35 1.14
C LEU A 167 -4.73 29.34 -0.38
N CYS A 168 -4.07 28.38 -1.05
CA CYS A 168 -4.21 28.14 -2.49
C CYS A 168 -4.89 26.80 -2.73
N TYR A 169 -6.05 26.83 -3.38
CA TYR A 169 -6.84 25.63 -3.69
C TYR A 169 -6.84 25.29 -5.17
N PHE A 170 -6.41 26.21 -6.04
CA PHE A 170 -6.30 25.99 -7.47
C PHE A 170 -5.32 26.96 -8.13
N THR A 171 -4.90 26.63 -9.35
CA THR A 171 -4.12 27.50 -10.23
C THR A 171 -4.61 27.34 -11.67
N ASN A 172 -4.22 28.26 -12.56
CA ASN A 172 -4.57 28.14 -13.98
C ASN A 172 -3.82 26.96 -14.62
N ASN A 173 -4.50 26.18 -15.47
CA ASN A 173 -3.84 25.10 -16.21
C ASN A 173 -3.21 25.64 -17.49
N GLU A 174 -1.88 25.63 -17.55
CA GLU A 174 -1.13 26.09 -18.74
C GLU A 174 -1.33 25.21 -19.98
N TYR A 175 -1.91 24.01 -19.82
CA TYR A 175 -2.08 23.02 -20.88
C TYR A 175 -3.54 22.73 -21.24
N GLY A 176 -4.50 23.40 -20.59
CA GLY A 176 -5.92 23.22 -20.83
C GLY A 176 -6.63 24.55 -20.78
N ASP A 177 -7.15 24.99 -21.93
CA ASP A 177 -7.95 26.20 -22.01
C ASP A 177 -9.15 26.07 -21.04
N GLU A 178 -9.34 27.09 -20.20
CA GLU A 178 -10.50 27.27 -19.30
C GLU A 178 -10.68 26.25 -18.15
N ILE A 179 -9.70 25.39 -17.87
CA ILE A 179 -9.80 24.42 -16.75
C ILE A 179 -8.81 24.78 -15.65
N ASN A 180 -9.32 25.05 -14.45
CA ASN A 180 -8.44 25.21 -13.28
C ASN A 180 -7.85 23.87 -12.84
N LEU A 181 -6.60 23.92 -12.39
CA LEU A 181 -5.90 22.82 -11.72
C LEU A 181 -6.13 22.93 -10.21
N TYR A 182 -6.90 22.02 -9.63
CA TYR A 182 -7.22 22.03 -8.20
C TYR A 182 -6.17 21.31 -7.35
N PHE A 183 -5.83 21.87 -6.20
CA PHE A 183 -4.94 21.26 -5.21
C PHE A 183 -5.75 20.68 -4.06
N ILE A 184 -5.58 19.38 -3.83
CA ILE A 184 -6.31 18.62 -2.82
C ILE A 184 -5.29 18.02 -1.85
N CYS A 185 -5.58 18.11 -0.57
CA CYS A 185 -4.81 17.43 0.46
C CYS A 185 -5.26 15.96 0.60
N ASP A 186 -4.32 15.05 0.84
CA ASP A 186 -4.61 13.66 1.16
C ASP A 186 -5.42 13.54 2.47
N ALA A 187 -6.74 13.34 2.34
CA ALA A 187 -7.67 13.27 3.47
C ALA A 187 -7.29 12.20 4.52
N PRO A 188 -6.99 10.94 4.14
CA PRO A 188 -6.40 9.96 5.06
C PRO A 188 -5.19 10.46 5.86
N HIS A 189 -4.31 11.26 5.25
CA HIS A 189 -3.15 11.83 5.93
C HIS A 189 -3.56 12.93 6.91
N LEU A 190 -4.52 13.78 6.55
CA LEU A 190 -5.08 14.79 7.45
C LEU A 190 -5.69 14.16 8.70
N MET A 191 -6.51 13.13 8.55
CA MET A 191 -7.12 12.43 9.70
C MET A 191 -6.08 11.83 10.64
N LYS A 192 -5.04 11.19 10.08
CA LYS A 192 -3.91 10.69 10.90
C LYS A 192 -3.20 11.80 11.65
N THR A 193 -2.97 12.93 10.99
CA THR A 193 -2.28 14.10 11.56
C THR A 193 -3.10 14.70 12.69
N THR A 194 -4.41 14.89 12.48
CA THR A 194 -5.35 15.36 13.50
C THR A 194 -5.34 14.44 14.71
N ARG A 195 -5.41 13.12 14.51
CA ARG A 195 -5.33 12.14 15.60
C ARG A 195 -4.00 12.19 16.34
N ASN A 196 -2.88 12.30 15.64
CA ASN A 196 -1.56 12.42 16.28
C ASN A 196 -1.41 13.74 17.06
N ASN A 197 -1.99 14.83 16.56
CA ASN A 197 -2.05 16.10 17.29
C ASN A 197 -2.93 15.98 18.53
N PHE A 198 -4.06 15.28 18.42
CA PHE A 198 -4.93 15.02 19.55
C PHE A 198 -4.24 14.15 20.61
N GLU A 199 -3.56 13.08 20.20
CA GLU A 199 -2.75 12.23 21.10
C GLU A 199 -1.69 13.04 21.86
N ASN A 200 -1.05 14.04 21.24
CA ASN A 200 -0.06 14.86 21.96
C ASN A 200 -0.68 15.90 22.91
N SER A 201 -2.01 16.10 22.86
CA SER A 201 -2.71 17.04 23.72
C SER A 201 -2.81 16.52 25.15
N GLY A 202 -2.05 17.12 26.07
CA GLY A 202 -2.01 16.71 27.47
C GLY A 202 -1.36 15.32 27.71
N TRP A 203 -0.74 14.72 26.69
CA TRP A 203 -0.16 13.38 26.75
C TRP A 203 1.17 13.28 25.98
N ASN A 204 1.94 12.24 26.25
CA ASN A 204 3.30 12.04 25.73
C ASN A 204 4.20 13.27 25.95
N ASN A 205 4.74 13.87 24.87
CA ASN A 205 5.64 15.03 24.94
C ASN A 205 4.92 16.35 25.29
N LYS A 206 3.59 16.36 25.34
CA LYS A 206 2.75 17.49 25.77
C LYS A 206 3.08 18.82 25.08
N THR A 207 3.44 18.75 23.79
CA THR A 207 3.98 19.90 23.06
C THR A 207 2.94 20.99 22.82
N ARG A 208 1.68 20.62 22.54
CA ARG A 208 0.57 21.55 22.31
C ARG A 208 -0.75 20.88 22.61
N ASN A 209 -1.64 21.59 23.33
CA ASN A 209 -3.01 21.13 23.50
C ASN A 209 -3.83 21.40 22.25
N LEU A 210 -4.66 20.43 21.86
CA LEU A 210 -5.72 20.65 20.89
C LEU A 210 -6.77 21.55 21.55
N MET A 211 -7.05 22.70 20.92
CA MET A 211 -7.98 23.69 21.42
C MET A 211 -9.25 23.68 20.59
N LEU A 212 -10.41 23.70 21.24
CA LEU A 212 -11.71 23.87 20.61
C LEU A 212 -12.48 24.95 21.37
N ASN A 213 -12.90 26.01 20.68
CA ASN A 213 -13.58 27.17 21.27
C ASN A 213 -12.84 27.77 22.48
N GLY A 214 -11.51 27.86 22.41
CA GLY A 214 -10.66 28.36 23.50
C GLY A 214 -10.44 27.38 24.65
N LYS A 215 -10.97 26.16 24.57
CA LYS A 215 -10.83 25.13 25.62
C LYS A 215 -9.94 23.97 25.18
N PRO A 216 -9.09 23.44 26.07
CA PRO A 216 -8.20 22.33 25.72
C PRO A 216 -8.94 20.98 25.78
N ILE A 217 -8.88 20.20 24.70
CA ILE A 217 -9.33 18.80 24.68
C ILE A 217 -8.10 17.92 24.89
N LYS A 218 -8.04 17.16 25.98
CA LYS A 218 -6.85 16.37 26.36
C LYS A 218 -7.04 14.89 26.10
N TRP A 219 -6.04 14.25 25.51
CA TRP A 219 -6.01 12.80 25.31
C TRP A 219 -6.08 12.02 26.62
N SER A 220 -5.44 12.54 27.67
CA SER A 220 -5.45 11.93 29.00
C SER A 220 -6.85 11.69 29.55
N GLN A 221 -7.82 12.57 29.23
CA GLN A 221 -9.20 12.41 29.67
C GLN A 221 -9.86 11.20 29.02
N ILE A 222 -9.59 10.95 27.74
CA ILE A 222 -10.09 9.77 27.03
C ILE A 222 -9.47 8.50 27.61
N VAL A 223 -8.15 8.50 27.84
CA VAL A 223 -7.46 7.33 28.41
C VAL A 223 -8.05 6.99 29.79
N THR A 224 -8.20 7.99 30.67
CA THR A 224 -8.81 7.78 32.00
C THR A 224 -10.24 7.27 31.91
N LEU A 225 -11.04 7.78 30.97
CA LEU A 225 -12.43 7.33 30.79
C LEU A 225 -12.49 5.87 30.30
N VAL A 226 -11.68 5.49 29.31
CA VAL A 226 -11.74 4.15 28.73
C VAL A 226 -11.12 3.10 29.67
N GLU A 227 -10.02 3.44 30.35
CA GLU A 227 -9.32 2.51 31.26
C GLU A 227 -9.93 2.49 32.67
N GLY A 228 -10.39 3.64 33.18
CA GLY A 228 -10.93 3.78 34.53
C GLY A 228 -12.27 3.06 34.74
N TYR A 229 -13.01 2.80 33.65
CA TYR A 229 -14.32 2.14 33.69
C TYR A 229 -14.28 0.68 33.17
N SER A 230 -13.12 0.01 33.21
CA SER A 230 -13.08 -1.45 33.03
C SER A 230 -13.26 -2.17 34.37
N TRP A 231 -14.47 -2.62 34.69
CA TRP A 231 -14.76 -3.38 35.91
C TRP A 231 -14.82 -4.88 35.60
N ASN A 232 -14.06 -5.70 36.33
CA ASN A 232 -14.17 -7.17 36.35
C ASN A 232 -14.19 -7.84 34.97
N GLY A 233 -13.39 -7.34 34.02
CA GLY A 233 -13.27 -7.91 32.66
C GLY A 233 -14.33 -7.46 31.67
N LEU A 234 -15.39 -6.77 32.11
CA LEU A 234 -16.36 -6.11 31.24
C LEU A 234 -15.85 -4.72 30.87
N ARG A 235 -15.63 -4.50 29.57
CA ARG A 235 -15.24 -3.19 29.03
C ARG A 235 -16.47 -2.45 28.56
N LEU A 236 -16.59 -1.19 29.02
CA LEU A 236 -17.65 -0.27 28.58
C LEU A 236 -17.54 0.05 27.07
N LEU A 237 -16.30 0.09 26.55
CA LEU A 237 -15.97 0.34 25.14
C LEU A 237 -15.15 -0.83 24.57
N PRO A 238 -15.77 -1.98 24.26
CA PRO A 238 -15.05 -3.21 23.91
C PRO A 238 -14.30 -3.12 22.58
N ARG A 239 -14.72 -2.22 21.68
CA ARG A 239 -14.08 -1.99 20.38
C ARG A 239 -12.84 -1.11 20.47
N ILE A 240 -12.71 -0.32 21.53
CA ILE A 240 -11.51 0.47 21.79
C ILE A 240 -10.48 -0.43 22.48
N SER A 241 -9.52 -0.89 21.70
CA SER A 241 -8.37 -1.65 22.21
C SER A 241 -7.29 -0.72 22.78
N TYR A 242 -6.36 -1.31 23.54
CA TYR A 242 -5.17 -0.62 24.06
C TYR A 242 -4.39 0.11 22.95
N GLU A 243 -4.31 -0.48 21.75
CA GLU A 243 -3.62 0.09 20.59
C GLU A 243 -4.29 1.34 20.01
N HIS A 244 -5.55 1.63 20.36
CA HIS A 244 -6.21 2.88 19.97
C HIS A 244 -5.80 4.04 20.87
N LEU A 245 -5.49 3.76 22.15
CA LEU A 245 -5.13 4.74 23.16
C LEU A 245 -3.61 4.97 23.24
N HIS A 246 -2.83 3.90 23.13
CA HIS A 246 -1.39 3.89 23.32
C HIS A 246 -0.66 3.66 21.99
N LEU A 247 -0.41 4.76 21.29
CA LEU A 247 0.05 4.73 19.91
C LEU A 247 1.57 4.58 19.83
N THR A 248 2.02 3.50 19.20
CA THR A 248 3.42 3.32 18.79
C THR A 248 3.68 3.99 17.44
N PRO A 249 4.95 4.23 17.04
CA PRO A 249 5.27 4.83 15.74
C PRO A 249 4.62 4.13 14.54
N THR A 250 4.48 2.80 14.59
CA THR A 250 3.80 2.04 13.52
C THR A 250 2.28 2.25 13.54
N LEU A 251 1.67 2.34 14.71
CA LEU A 251 0.23 2.61 14.88
C LEU A 251 -0.14 4.06 14.51
N ARG A 252 0.78 5.01 14.66
CA ARG A 252 0.60 6.40 14.18
C ARG A 252 0.40 6.53 12.67
N MET A 253 0.84 5.52 11.92
CA MET A 253 0.71 5.49 10.45
C MET A 253 -0.55 4.78 9.96
N ARG A 254 -1.26 4.04 10.82
CA ARG A 254 -2.47 3.28 10.44
C ARG A 254 -3.70 4.19 10.40
N VAL A 255 -4.24 4.43 9.19
CA VAL A 255 -5.46 5.24 8.98
C VAL A 255 -6.69 4.60 9.63
N LYS A 256 -6.83 3.26 9.53
CA LYS A 256 -7.98 2.52 10.09
C LYS A 256 -8.19 2.80 11.59
N LEU A 257 -7.09 2.83 12.35
CA LEU A 257 -7.10 3.14 13.79
C LEU A 257 -7.35 4.62 14.09
N ALA A 258 -7.24 5.52 13.12
CA ALA A 258 -7.41 6.95 13.34
C ALA A 258 -8.88 7.40 13.28
N VAL A 259 -9.74 6.66 12.57
CA VAL A 259 -11.10 7.12 12.18
C VAL A 259 -12.21 6.31 12.83
N GLN A 260 -12.16 4.98 12.71
CA GLN A 260 -13.33 4.13 12.98
C GLN A 260 -13.80 4.22 14.45
N TRP A 261 -12.87 4.13 15.41
CA TRP A 261 -13.26 4.12 16.83
C TRP A 261 -13.78 5.47 17.33
N LEU A 262 -13.33 6.60 16.75
CA LEU A 262 -13.70 7.92 17.25
C LEU A 262 -15.16 8.22 16.91
N GLU A 263 -15.53 8.05 15.64
CA GLU A 263 -16.88 8.31 15.16
C GLU A 263 -17.87 7.19 15.52
N GLU A 264 -17.51 5.94 15.23
CA GLU A 264 -18.49 4.86 15.29
C GLU A 264 -18.76 4.38 16.71
N ASP A 265 -17.80 4.53 17.62
CA ASP A 265 -17.86 3.97 18.98
C ASP A 265 -17.80 5.07 20.05
N PHE A 266 -16.75 5.91 20.06
CA PHE A 266 -16.49 6.84 21.15
C PHE A 266 -17.50 7.98 21.24
N LEU A 267 -17.79 8.68 20.14
CA LEU A 267 -18.75 9.80 20.14
C LEU A 267 -20.18 9.34 20.46
N LYS A 268 -20.58 8.17 19.97
CA LYS A 268 -21.89 7.57 20.29
C LYS A 268 -21.98 7.21 21.76
N PHE A 269 -20.93 6.59 22.29
CA PHE A 269 -20.85 6.29 23.71
C PHE A 269 -20.93 7.56 24.55
N LEU A 270 -20.19 8.61 24.20
CA LEU A 270 -20.18 9.87 24.94
C LEU A 270 -21.59 10.47 25.06
N THR A 271 -22.30 10.50 23.94
CA THR A 271 -23.69 11.01 23.88
C THR A 271 -24.61 10.20 24.80
N LYS A 272 -24.48 8.88 24.76
CA LYS A 272 -25.30 7.98 25.59
C LYS A 272 -24.96 8.13 27.08
N TRP A 273 -23.67 8.21 27.40
CA TRP A 273 -23.17 8.36 28.76
C TRP A 273 -23.62 9.69 29.39
N GLU A 274 -23.61 10.77 28.63
CA GLU A 274 -24.10 12.07 29.06
C GLU A 274 -25.59 12.03 29.38
N GLN A 275 -26.41 11.46 28.48
CA GLN A 275 -27.83 11.25 28.72
C GLN A 275 -28.09 10.41 29.98
N GLU A 276 -27.30 9.35 30.20
CA GLU A 276 -27.43 8.50 31.40
C GLU A 276 -27.03 9.24 32.69
N GLY A 277 -25.93 10.01 32.66
CA GLY A 277 -25.45 10.80 33.80
C GLY A 277 -26.39 11.95 34.19
N GLU A 278 -27.02 12.60 33.22
CA GLU A 278 -28.03 13.63 33.48
C GLU A 278 -29.30 13.05 34.12
N ASN A 279 -29.71 11.87 33.66
CA ASN A 279 -30.95 11.21 34.06
C ASN A 279 -30.90 10.44 35.40
N GLN A 280 -29.75 10.33 36.07
CA GLN A 280 -29.69 9.72 37.41
C GLN A 280 -30.34 10.62 38.47
N ALA A 281 -31.55 10.26 38.92
CA ALA A 281 -32.32 11.05 39.89
C ALA A 281 -31.64 11.18 41.28
N ASP A 282 -30.79 10.21 41.64
CA ASP A 282 -30.29 10.03 43.01
C ASP A 282 -28.97 10.77 43.32
N LEU A 283 -28.39 11.47 42.34
CA LEU A 283 -27.09 12.14 42.49
C LEU A 283 -27.23 13.67 42.54
N SER A 284 -26.44 14.31 43.40
CA SER A 284 -26.38 15.77 43.45
C SER A 284 -25.77 16.35 42.17
N LYS A 285 -26.08 17.61 41.85
CA LYS A 285 -25.47 18.34 40.71
C LYS A 285 -23.93 18.34 40.73
N LYS A 286 -23.31 18.18 41.89
CA LYS A 286 -21.85 18.13 42.06
C LYS A 286 -21.29 16.75 41.73
N GLU A 287 -21.99 15.68 42.09
CA GLU A 287 -21.61 14.29 41.80
C GLU A 287 -21.85 13.95 40.32
N LYS A 288 -22.95 14.42 39.73
CA LYS A 288 -23.19 14.30 38.27
C LYS A 288 -22.06 14.91 37.45
N LYS A 289 -21.51 16.05 37.89
CA LYS A 289 -20.36 16.72 37.25
C LYS A 289 -19.03 15.96 37.37
N GLN A 290 -18.90 15.03 38.33
CA GLN A 290 -17.70 14.19 38.44
C GLN A 290 -17.78 12.93 37.57
N LEU A 291 -19.00 12.48 37.22
CA LEU A 291 -19.21 11.31 36.37
C LEU A 291 -19.09 11.60 34.88
N CYS A 292 -19.32 12.85 34.48
CA CYS A 292 -19.21 13.28 33.10
C CYS A 292 -17.79 13.76 32.78
N LEU A 293 -17.42 13.80 31.49
CA LEU A 293 -16.21 14.52 31.08
C LEU A 293 -16.25 15.95 31.62
N SER A 294 -15.07 16.55 31.84
CA SER A 294 -15.04 17.90 32.39
C SER A 294 -15.88 18.83 31.50
N ARG A 295 -16.61 19.77 32.11
CA ARG A 295 -17.52 20.69 31.41
C ARG A 295 -16.82 21.40 30.25
N GLU A 296 -15.52 21.65 30.40
CA GLU A 296 -14.68 22.25 29.37
C GLU A 296 -14.52 21.38 28.12
N THR A 297 -14.44 20.06 28.29
CA THR A 297 -14.28 19.10 27.19
C THR A 297 -15.63 18.81 26.51
N LEU A 298 -16.72 18.75 27.28
CA LEU A 298 -18.08 18.56 26.74
C LEU A 298 -18.53 19.74 25.87
N GLU A 299 -18.41 20.98 26.38
CA GLU A 299 -18.76 22.18 25.59
C GLU A 299 -17.90 22.33 24.32
N GLY A 300 -16.71 21.72 24.28
CA GLY A 300 -15.93 21.61 23.05
C GLY A 300 -16.59 20.65 22.05
N LEU A 301 -16.98 19.47 22.50
CA LEU A 301 -17.51 18.39 21.64
C LEU A 301 -18.95 18.64 21.15
N GLU A 302 -19.81 19.29 21.93
CA GLU A 302 -21.24 19.47 21.59
C GLU A 302 -21.52 20.56 20.55
N ASN A 303 -20.72 21.62 20.48
CA ASN A 303 -20.94 22.76 19.59
C ASN A 303 -20.62 22.49 18.09
N ASN A 304 -20.45 21.22 17.71
CA ASN A 304 -20.21 20.77 16.33
C ASN A 304 -21.29 19.77 15.84
N ARG A 305 -22.46 19.73 16.49
CA ARG A 305 -23.66 19.10 15.93
C ARG A 305 -24.43 20.06 15.04
#